data_AF-A0A7S4KEY0-F1
#
_entry.id   AF-A0A7S4KEY0-F1
#
_cell.length_a   1.000
_cell.length_b   1.000
_cell.length_c   1.000
_cell.angle_alpha   90.00
_cell.angle_beta   90.00
_cell.angle_gamma   90.00
#
_symmetry.space_group_name_H-M   'P 1'
#
loop_
_entity.id
_entity.type
_entity.pdbx_description
1 polymer ?
#
loop_
_entity_poly.entity_id
_entity_poly.type
_entity_poly.pdbx_seq_one_letter_code
_entity_poly.pdbx_strand_id
1 'polypeptide(L)'
;SGRNKSDRQKKVNLQVPPHDDDVQFDEDEDELNYQRYTPLRKGFQDISPNVTRDMESYAAEAARCLDDVRLEEAEACYKQALLCSPPPHPPWLLNAYAALLADQSRVGEAETMFKESINVSLTYNLTRSHLPYMYLGQIMEGRGGIEYYKEGIKLLEDRECHLCEANMHETDEKNSTTLQQLFACREQLSTAYCSLAEALLVEDDTGKSDDKAEELFFKAIRVKK
;
A
#
# COMPACT_ATOMS: atom_id res chain seq x y z
N SER A 1 -13.30 26.82 33.37
CA SER A 1 -12.10 27.52 32.88
C SER A 1 -11.06 26.47 32.50
N GLY A 2 -10.68 26.44 31.22
CA GLY A 2 -9.47 25.82 30.64
C GLY A 2 -9.04 24.41 31.06
N ARG A 3 -9.50 23.36 30.36
CA ARG A 3 -8.70 22.13 30.22
C ARG A 3 -7.69 22.37 29.11
N ASN A 4 -6.41 22.47 29.48
CA ASN A 4 -5.28 22.39 28.58
C ASN A 4 -5.37 21.09 27.78
N LYS A 5 -5.76 21.18 26.50
CA LYS A 5 -5.45 20.19 25.49
C LYS A 5 -3.95 20.32 25.24
N SER A 6 -3.13 19.67 26.05
CA SER A 6 -1.71 19.55 25.74
C SER A 6 -1.60 18.74 24.47
N ASP A 7 -1.04 19.35 23.42
CA ASP A 7 -0.54 18.71 22.22
C ASP A 7 0.30 17.48 22.60
N ARG A 8 -0.35 16.32 22.67
CA ARG A 8 0.32 15.05 22.49
C ARG A 8 0.34 14.83 20.99
N GLN A 9 1.28 15.49 20.33
CA GLN A 9 1.91 14.90 19.15
C GLN A 9 2.49 13.56 19.62
N LYS A 10 1.66 12.52 19.60
CA LYS A 10 2.15 11.15 19.65
C LYS A 10 3.07 11.06 18.45
N LYS A 11 4.37 10.94 18.70
CA LYS A 11 5.28 10.38 17.69
C LYS A 11 4.69 9.02 17.34
N VAL A 12 3.92 8.97 16.27
CA VAL A 12 3.53 7.70 15.65
C VAL A 12 4.86 7.09 15.28
N ASN A 13 5.25 6.02 15.95
CA ASN A 13 6.43 5.25 15.60
C ASN A 13 6.06 4.56 14.29
N LEU A 14 6.24 5.31 13.20
CA LEU A 14 5.75 5.00 11.88
C LEU A 14 6.64 3.89 11.32
N GLN A 15 6.34 2.66 11.72
CA GLN A 15 6.86 1.49 11.04
C GLN A 15 6.04 1.37 9.75
N VAL A 16 6.36 2.21 8.76
CA VAL A 16 5.87 2.00 7.39
C VAL A 16 6.42 0.63 6.99
N PRO A 17 5.58 -0.34 6.60
CA PRO A 17 6.08 -1.60 6.08
C PRO A 17 7.07 -1.29 4.94
N PRO A 18 8.16 -2.07 4.81
CA PRO A 18 9.19 -1.80 3.83
C PRO A 18 8.57 -1.55 2.46
N HIS A 19 9.14 -0.58 1.76
CA HIS A 19 8.86 -0.25 0.37
C HIS A 19 8.57 -1.54 -0.40
N ASP A 20 7.35 -1.71 -0.92
CA ASP A 20 6.97 -2.89 -1.73
C ASP A 20 7.80 -2.81 -3.03
N ASP A 21 9.06 -3.25 -2.96
CA ASP A 21 9.93 -3.43 -4.13
C ASP A 21 9.48 -4.64 -4.98
N ASP A 22 8.47 -5.38 -4.50
CA ASP A 22 7.97 -6.62 -5.08
C ASP A 22 6.51 -6.50 -5.58
N VAL A 23 6.13 -5.34 -6.11
CA VAL A 23 4.95 -5.26 -6.99
C VAL A 23 5.31 -5.82 -8.38
N GLN A 24 5.74 -7.08 -8.41
CA GLN A 24 5.63 -7.91 -9.61
C GLN A 24 4.26 -8.57 -9.52
N PHE A 25 3.27 -7.92 -10.13
CA PHE A 25 1.97 -8.53 -10.36
C PHE A 25 2.10 -9.62 -11.42
N ASP A 26 1.16 -10.55 -11.41
CA ASP A 26 1.02 -11.54 -12.48
C ASP A 26 0.89 -10.81 -13.83
N GLU A 27 1.62 -11.25 -14.86
CA GLU A 27 1.65 -10.61 -16.19
C GLU A 27 0.23 -10.41 -16.77
N ASP A 28 -0.68 -11.34 -16.45
CA ASP A 28 -2.09 -11.30 -16.85
C ASP A 28 -2.90 -10.19 -16.15
N GLU A 29 -2.60 -9.92 -14.88
CA GLU A 29 -3.25 -8.86 -14.08
C GLU A 29 -2.73 -7.48 -14.50
N ASP A 30 -1.43 -7.39 -14.78
CA ASP A 30 -0.82 -6.21 -15.38
C ASP A 30 -1.39 -5.91 -16.77
N GLU A 31 -1.61 -6.93 -17.62
CA GLU A 31 -2.25 -6.72 -18.93
C GLU A 31 -3.71 -6.28 -18.80
N LEU A 32 -4.47 -6.84 -17.86
CA LEU A 32 -5.86 -6.42 -17.60
C LEU A 32 -5.96 -5.00 -17.03
N ASN A 33 -5.08 -4.65 -16.09
CA ASN A 33 -4.97 -3.27 -15.58
C ASN A 33 -4.53 -2.32 -16.68
N TYR A 34 -3.58 -2.72 -17.52
CA TYR A 34 -3.15 -1.97 -18.69
C TYR A 34 -4.31 -1.77 -19.66
N GLN A 35 -5.14 -2.78 -19.95
CA GLN A 35 -6.32 -2.65 -20.80
C GLN A 35 -7.39 -1.72 -20.20
N ARG A 36 -7.61 -1.76 -18.88
CA ARG A 36 -8.56 -0.88 -18.18
C ARG A 36 -8.07 0.57 -18.12
N TYR A 37 -6.75 0.78 -18.07
CA TYR A 37 -6.11 2.09 -17.95
C TYR A 37 -5.64 2.69 -19.29
N THR A 38 -5.44 1.88 -20.34
CA THR A 38 -4.94 2.30 -21.68
C THR A 38 -5.81 3.34 -22.40
N PRO A 39 -7.15 3.34 -22.29
CA PRO A 39 -7.95 4.41 -22.87
C PRO A 39 -7.61 5.79 -22.32
N LEU A 40 -7.09 5.87 -21.08
CA LEU A 40 -6.60 7.11 -20.47
C LEU A 40 -5.19 7.44 -20.98
N ARG A 41 -4.28 6.45 -20.99
CA ARG A 41 -2.89 6.58 -21.49
C ARG A 41 -2.80 7.09 -22.92
N LYS A 42 -3.69 6.62 -23.80
CA LYS A 42 -3.70 7.01 -25.22
C LYS A 42 -4.09 8.47 -25.42
N GLY A 43 -5.00 9.01 -24.59
CA GLY A 43 -5.30 10.44 -24.55
C GLY A 43 -4.14 11.29 -24.00
N PHE A 44 -3.24 10.71 -23.19
CA PHE A 44 -2.08 11.39 -22.61
C PHE A 44 -0.88 11.48 -23.55
N GLN A 45 -0.65 10.47 -24.39
CA GLN A 45 0.44 10.46 -25.39
C GLN A 45 0.27 11.53 -26.47
N ASP A 46 -0.97 11.89 -26.82
CA ASP A 46 -1.26 12.90 -27.84
C ASP A 46 -0.94 14.35 -27.40
N ILE A 47 -0.66 14.58 -26.10
CA ILE A 47 -0.47 15.93 -25.53
C ILE A 47 1.02 16.29 -25.40
N SER A 48 1.94 15.30 -25.39
CA SER A 48 3.37 15.57 -25.18
C SER A 48 4.26 14.89 -26.21
N PRO A 49 4.40 15.46 -27.43
CA PRO A 49 5.15 14.84 -28.51
C PRO A 49 6.69 14.96 -28.37
N ASN A 50 7.22 15.41 -27.22
CA ASN A 50 8.65 15.64 -27.06
C ASN A 50 9.12 15.61 -25.59
N VAL A 51 9.10 14.45 -24.94
CA VAL A 51 9.80 14.26 -23.65
C VAL A 51 10.76 13.08 -23.78
N THR A 52 12.03 13.33 -23.50
CA THR A 52 13.12 12.34 -23.60
C THR A 52 13.13 11.34 -22.42
N ARG A 53 12.30 11.57 -21.40
CA ARG A 53 12.00 10.67 -20.26
C ARG A 53 10.50 10.64 -20.02
N ASP A 54 9.95 9.46 -19.78
CA ASP A 54 8.56 9.28 -19.41
C ASP A 54 8.39 9.21 -17.89
N MET A 55 7.13 9.16 -17.45
CA MET A 55 6.76 8.98 -16.05
C MET A 55 7.43 7.76 -15.41
N GLU A 56 7.43 6.63 -16.12
CA GLU A 56 8.00 5.36 -15.66
C GLU A 56 9.51 5.51 -15.38
N SER A 57 10.23 6.21 -16.26
CA SER A 57 11.65 6.55 -16.06
C SER A 57 11.91 7.42 -14.83
N TYR A 58 11.05 8.40 -14.54
CA TYR A 58 11.19 9.22 -13.33
C TYR A 58 10.88 8.43 -12.06
N ALA A 59 9.86 7.58 -12.08
CA ALA A 59 9.53 6.74 -10.94
C ALA A 59 10.62 5.70 -10.64
N ALA A 60 11.23 5.10 -11.68
CA ALA A 60 12.35 4.18 -11.51
C ALA A 60 13.60 4.86 -10.91
N GLU A 61 13.88 6.10 -11.30
CA GLU A 61 14.94 6.89 -10.66
C GLU A 61 14.60 7.23 -9.21
N ALA A 62 13.33 7.55 -8.93
CA ALA A 62 12.89 7.80 -7.56
C ALA A 62 13.13 6.57 -6.66
N ALA A 63 12.77 5.37 -7.12
CA ALA A 63 13.03 4.12 -6.40
C ALA A 63 14.52 3.92 -6.12
N ARG A 64 15.39 4.12 -7.12
CA ARG A 64 16.84 4.07 -6.92
C ARG A 64 17.33 5.10 -5.89
N CYS A 65 16.78 6.30 -5.89
CA CYS A 65 17.11 7.32 -4.90
C CYS A 65 16.68 6.90 -3.49
N LEU A 66 15.57 6.18 -3.33
CA LEU A 66 15.14 5.62 -2.05
C LEU A 66 16.09 4.54 -1.54
N ASP A 67 16.54 3.63 -2.41
CA ASP A 67 17.55 2.62 -2.07
C ASP A 67 18.84 3.26 -1.52
N ASP A 68 19.23 4.39 -2.12
CA ASP A 68 20.38 5.19 -1.71
C ASP A 68 20.08 6.15 -0.54
N VAL A 69 18.86 6.13 0.01
CA VAL A 69 18.37 6.99 1.11
C VAL A 69 18.42 8.50 0.79
N ARG A 70 18.30 8.86 -0.49
CA ARG A 70 18.30 10.23 -1.01
C ARG A 70 16.86 10.75 -1.16
N LEU A 71 16.21 11.00 -0.03
CA LEU A 71 14.76 11.28 0.06
C LEU A 71 14.33 12.52 -0.73
N GLU A 72 15.11 13.61 -0.72
CA GLU A 72 14.78 14.84 -1.44
C GLU A 72 14.83 14.64 -2.97
N GLU A 73 15.76 13.80 -3.43
CA GLU A 73 15.90 13.48 -4.85
C GLU A 73 14.81 12.52 -5.31
N ALA A 74 14.46 11.53 -4.49
CA ALA A 74 13.32 10.66 -4.73
C ALA A 74 12.02 11.47 -4.86
N GLU A 75 11.79 12.43 -3.95
CA GLU A 75 10.64 13.32 -4.01
C GLU A 75 10.63 14.17 -5.29
N ALA A 76 11.78 14.74 -5.67
CA ALA A 76 11.90 15.50 -6.90
C ALA A 76 11.55 14.63 -8.12
N CYS A 77 12.01 13.39 -8.15
CA CYS A 77 11.73 12.44 -9.23
C CYS A 77 10.23 12.05 -9.27
N TYR A 78 9.60 11.75 -8.14
CA TYR A 78 8.15 11.48 -8.11
C TYR A 78 7.31 12.68 -8.56
N LYS A 79 7.71 13.90 -8.17
CA LYS A 79 7.05 15.13 -8.67
C LYS A 79 7.20 15.28 -10.18
N GLN A 80 8.36 14.96 -10.76
CA GLN A 80 8.51 14.95 -12.22
C GLN A 80 7.66 13.85 -12.88
N ALA A 81 7.58 12.66 -12.28
CA ALA A 81 6.71 11.59 -12.78
C ALA A 81 5.24 12.02 -12.82
N LEU A 82 4.76 12.70 -11.77
CA LEU A 82 3.41 13.27 -11.71
C LEU A 82 3.20 14.39 -12.74
N LEU A 83 4.21 15.22 -13.03
CA LEU A 83 4.11 16.23 -14.09
C LEU A 83 4.04 15.62 -15.50
N CYS A 84 4.73 14.49 -15.72
CA CYS A 84 4.69 13.75 -16.98
C CYS A 84 3.39 12.97 -17.20
N SER A 85 2.58 12.77 -16.15
CA SER A 85 1.30 12.06 -16.23
C SER A 85 0.15 12.98 -15.86
N PRO A 86 -0.74 13.32 -16.80
CA PRO A 86 -1.93 14.08 -16.45
C PRO A 86 -2.85 13.26 -15.53
N PRO A 87 -3.62 13.92 -14.64
CA PRO A 87 -4.64 13.23 -13.85
C PRO A 87 -5.68 12.52 -14.75
N PRO A 88 -6.25 11.39 -14.30
CA PRO A 88 -5.96 10.72 -13.02
C PRO A 88 -4.63 9.97 -13.04
N HIS A 89 -3.82 10.17 -12.00
CA HIS A 89 -2.54 9.48 -11.84
C HIS A 89 -2.74 7.99 -11.54
N PRO A 90 -1.84 7.10 -12.00
CA PRO A 90 -1.96 5.68 -11.75
C PRO A 90 -1.77 5.37 -10.26
N PRO A 91 -2.53 4.41 -9.70
CA PRO A 91 -2.50 4.10 -8.27
C PRO A 91 -1.12 3.74 -7.73
N TRP A 92 -0.30 3.03 -8.51
CA TRP A 92 1.05 2.63 -8.09
C TRP A 92 1.96 3.85 -7.86
N LEU A 93 1.87 4.88 -8.71
CA LEU A 93 2.67 6.11 -8.54
C LEU A 93 2.21 6.90 -7.33
N LEU A 94 0.89 7.01 -7.15
CA LEU A 94 0.29 7.66 -5.99
C LEU A 94 0.70 6.97 -4.68
N ASN A 95 0.70 5.62 -4.67
CA ASN A 95 1.11 4.83 -3.51
C ASN A 95 2.58 5.02 -3.18
N ALA A 96 3.46 4.94 -4.18
CA ALA A 96 4.90 5.10 -3.97
C ALA A 96 5.25 6.49 -3.43
N TYR A 97 4.66 7.54 -4.02
CA TYR A 97 4.86 8.89 -3.53
C TYR A 97 4.26 9.10 -2.13
N ALA A 98 3.08 8.52 -1.84
CA ALA A 98 2.47 8.57 -0.52
C ALA A 98 3.33 7.88 0.55
N ALA A 99 3.97 6.75 0.23
CA ALA A 99 4.88 6.05 1.14
C ALA A 99 6.09 6.92 1.50
N LEU A 100 6.73 7.57 0.51
CA LEU A 100 7.81 8.53 0.77
C LEU A 100 7.34 9.70 1.67
N LEU A 101 6.16 10.25 1.40
CA LEU A 101 5.59 11.32 2.23
C LEU A 101 5.33 10.84 3.67
N ALA A 102 4.87 9.60 3.84
CA ALA A 102 4.69 8.97 5.13
C ALA A 102 6.03 8.86 5.87
N ASP A 103 7.08 8.35 5.24
CA ASP A 103 8.43 8.23 5.83
C ASP A 103 8.99 9.59 6.26
N GLN A 104 8.69 10.65 5.52
CA GLN A 104 9.02 12.03 5.88
C GLN A 104 8.10 12.63 6.97
N SER A 105 7.21 11.83 7.57
CA SER A 105 6.21 12.26 8.57
C SER A 105 5.19 13.30 8.05
N ARG A 106 5.00 13.41 6.74
CA ARG A 106 4.03 14.33 6.10
C ARG A 106 2.66 13.67 5.97
N VAL A 107 2.09 13.33 7.12
CA VAL A 107 0.89 12.48 7.25
C VAL A 107 -0.30 12.96 6.43
N GLY A 108 -0.62 14.26 6.46
CA GLY A 108 -1.79 14.78 5.74
C GLY A 108 -1.65 14.72 4.20
N GLU A 109 -0.42 14.84 3.69
CA GLU A 109 -0.17 14.72 2.25
C GLU A 109 -0.20 13.24 1.83
N ALA A 110 0.41 12.35 2.61
CA ALA A 110 0.34 10.91 2.39
C ALA A 110 -1.11 10.40 2.41
N GLU A 111 -1.90 10.82 3.40
CA GLU A 111 -3.33 10.48 3.50
C GLU A 111 -4.09 10.86 2.23
N THR A 112 -3.85 12.07 1.70
CA THR A 112 -4.52 12.57 0.49
C THR A 112 -4.19 11.70 -0.71
N MET A 113 -2.89 11.39 -0.91
CA MET A 113 -2.43 10.57 -2.03
C MET A 113 -2.93 9.12 -1.94
N PHE A 114 -2.93 8.52 -0.74
CA PHE A 114 -3.49 7.17 -0.54
C PHE A 114 -4.99 7.09 -0.80
N LYS A 115 -5.76 8.10 -0.38
CA LYS A 115 -7.20 8.19 -0.69
C LYS A 115 -7.45 8.36 -2.19
N GLU A 116 -6.65 9.18 -2.86
CA GLU A 116 -6.72 9.35 -4.31
C GLU A 116 -6.43 8.03 -5.04
N SER A 117 -5.39 7.31 -4.62
CA SER A 117 -5.05 5.99 -5.16
C SER A 117 -6.19 4.99 -5.05
N ILE A 118 -6.81 4.87 -3.87
CA ILE A 118 -7.99 4.02 -3.66
C ILE A 118 -9.13 4.45 -4.60
N ASN A 119 -9.38 5.75 -4.70
CA ASN A 119 -10.46 6.28 -5.54
C ASN A 119 -10.24 5.96 -7.02
N VAL A 120 -9.01 6.10 -7.53
CA VAL A 120 -8.65 5.75 -8.91
C VAL A 120 -8.81 4.24 -9.12
N SER A 121 -8.29 3.40 -8.22
CA SER A 121 -8.46 1.94 -8.35
C SER A 121 -9.92 1.52 -8.37
N LEU A 122 -10.77 2.10 -7.51
CA LEU A 122 -12.21 1.79 -7.50
C LEU A 122 -12.91 2.28 -8.77
N THR A 123 -12.61 3.51 -9.20
CA THR A 123 -13.26 4.14 -10.37
C THR A 123 -12.98 3.36 -11.66
N TYR A 124 -11.75 2.88 -11.82
CA TYR A 124 -11.32 2.18 -13.03
C TYR A 124 -11.28 0.65 -12.87
N ASN A 125 -11.79 0.15 -11.73
CA ASN A 125 -11.77 -1.27 -11.39
C ASN A 125 -10.38 -1.88 -11.55
N LEU A 126 -9.35 -1.19 -11.08
CA LEU A 126 -7.96 -1.65 -11.10
C LEU A 126 -7.70 -2.53 -9.88
N THR A 127 -6.66 -3.34 -9.97
CA THR A 127 -6.13 -4.05 -8.80
C THR A 127 -5.84 -3.06 -7.68
N ARG A 128 -6.27 -3.43 -6.48
CA ARG A 128 -6.14 -2.60 -5.29
C ARG A 128 -4.93 -3.07 -4.50
N SER A 129 -4.03 -2.15 -4.18
CA SER A 129 -2.97 -2.43 -3.20
C SER A 129 -3.56 -2.40 -1.79
N HIS A 130 -3.04 -3.25 -0.90
CA HIS A 130 -3.36 -3.25 0.52
C HIS A 130 -2.68 -2.07 1.27
N LEU A 131 -1.56 -1.55 0.75
CA LEU A 131 -0.73 -0.52 1.40
C LEU A 131 -1.52 0.75 1.81
N PRO A 132 -2.37 1.35 0.94
CA PRO A 132 -3.16 2.52 1.32
C PRO A 132 -4.10 2.23 2.49
N TYR A 133 -4.69 1.04 2.51
CA TYR A 133 -5.61 0.62 3.57
C TYR A 133 -4.88 0.41 4.90
N MET A 134 -3.69 -0.19 4.87
CA MET A 134 -2.86 -0.37 6.07
C MET A 134 -2.44 0.97 6.67
N TYR A 135 -1.97 1.90 5.83
CA TYR A 135 -1.58 3.22 6.27
C TYR A 135 -2.76 4.02 6.85
N LEU A 136 -3.88 4.07 6.13
CA LEU A 136 -5.09 4.76 6.60
C LEU A 136 -5.63 4.12 7.89
N GLY A 137 -5.54 2.79 8.03
CA GLY A 137 -5.88 2.09 9.27
C GLY A 137 -5.06 2.56 10.48
N GLN A 138 -3.77 2.84 10.28
CA GLN A 138 -2.86 3.30 11.33
C GLN A 138 -3.11 4.76 11.74
N ILE A 139 -3.39 5.65 10.79
CA ILE A 139 -3.51 7.09 11.07
C ILE A 139 -4.92 7.51 11.48
N MET A 140 -5.94 6.75 11.07
CA MET A 140 -7.34 7.07 11.38
C MET A 140 -7.68 6.60 12.80
N GLU A 141 -8.18 7.53 13.61
CA GLU A 141 -8.73 7.18 14.92
C GLU A 141 -10.10 6.50 14.78
N GLY A 142 -10.46 5.68 15.75
CA GLY A 142 -11.83 5.20 15.82
C GLY A 142 -12.10 3.93 15.03
N ARG A 143 -13.40 3.65 14.92
CA ARG A 143 -13.98 2.69 13.96
C ARG A 143 -13.56 2.92 12.50
N GLY A 144 -13.15 4.13 12.12
CA GLY A 144 -12.66 4.43 10.77
C GLY A 144 -11.40 3.62 10.43
N GLY A 145 -10.42 3.58 11.33
CA GLY A 145 -9.19 2.81 11.13
C GLY A 145 -9.44 1.30 11.05
N ILE A 146 -10.36 0.78 11.88
CA ILE A 146 -10.76 -0.63 11.88
C ILE A 146 -11.29 -1.07 10.50
N GLU A 147 -12.14 -0.27 9.86
CA GLU A 147 -12.68 -0.62 8.54
C GLU A 147 -11.61 -0.62 7.45
N TYR A 148 -10.65 0.31 7.51
CA TYR A 148 -9.51 0.29 6.59
C TYR A 148 -8.65 -0.96 6.77
N TYR A 149 -8.33 -1.36 8.01
CA TYR A 149 -7.59 -2.60 8.24
C TYR A 149 -8.32 -3.84 7.72
N LYS A 150 -9.64 -3.93 7.90
CA LYS A 150 -10.43 -5.05 7.38
C LYS A 150 -10.34 -5.17 5.85
N GLU A 151 -10.49 -4.05 5.14
CA GLU A 151 -10.36 -4.03 3.69
C GLU A 151 -8.93 -4.38 3.24
N GLY A 152 -7.91 -3.88 3.92
CA GLY A 152 -6.50 -4.23 3.64
C GLY A 152 -6.20 -5.71 3.86
N ILE A 153 -6.70 -6.29 4.97
CA ILE A 153 -6.57 -7.72 5.28
C ILE A 153 -7.24 -8.56 4.20
N LYS A 154 -8.45 -8.19 3.77
CA LYS A 154 -9.15 -8.93 2.71
C LYS A 154 -8.32 -8.99 1.42
N LEU A 155 -7.71 -7.88 1.02
CA LEU A 155 -6.84 -7.84 -0.15
C LEU A 155 -5.59 -8.72 0.01
N LEU A 156 -5.02 -8.78 1.22
CA LEU A 156 -3.89 -9.66 1.52
C LEU A 156 -4.30 -11.14 1.55
N GLU A 157 -5.49 -11.47 2.06
CA GLU A 157 -6.03 -12.84 2.03
C GLU A 157 -6.28 -13.31 0.58
N ASP A 158 -6.87 -12.45 -0.26
CA ASP A 158 -7.08 -12.73 -1.67
C ASP A 158 -5.72 -12.96 -2.38
N ARG A 159 -4.71 -12.11 -2.12
CA ARG A 159 -3.35 -12.28 -2.66
C ARG A 159 -2.67 -13.56 -2.18
N GLU A 160 -2.79 -13.91 -0.90
CA GLU A 160 -2.21 -15.14 -0.33
C GLU A 160 -2.79 -16.39 -0.99
N CYS A 161 -4.11 -16.37 -1.26
CA CYS A 161 -4.79 -17.45 -1.98
C CYS A 161 -4.23 -17.62 -3.40
N HIS A 162 -4.09 -16.53 -4.15
CA HIS A 162 -3.53 -16.55 -5.50
C HIS A 162 -2.08 -17.08 -5.53
N LEU A 163 -1.24 -16.61 -4.60
CA LEU A 163 0.15 -17.08 -4.48
C LEU A 163 0.22 -18.57 -4.08
N CYS A 164 -0.70 -19.06 -3.25
CA CYS A 164 -0.80 -20.48 -2.91
C CYS A 164 -1.18 -21.32 -4.14
N GLU A 165 -2.16 -20.88 -4.93
CA GLU A 165 -2.57 -21.57 -6.16
C GLU A 165 -1.44 -21.61 -7.18
N ALA A 166 -0.76 -20.49 -7.41
CA ALA A 166 0.41 -20.40 -8.28
C ALA A 166 1.51 -21.40 -7.86
N ASN A 167 1.86 -21.41 -6.57
CA ASN A 167 2.85 -22.33 -6.01
C ASN A 167 2.44 -23.82 -6.13
N MET A 168 1.14 -24.15 -6.12
CA MET A 168 0.66 -25.54 -6.32
C MET A 168 0.77 -26.02 -7.78
N HIS A 169 0.69 -25.10 -8.74
CA HIS A 169 0.79 -25.40 -10.17
C HIS A 169 2.23 -25.43 -10.69
N GLU A 170 3.19 -24.90 -9.92
CA GLU A 170 4.61 -24.95 -10.25
C GLU A 170 5.22 -26.33 -9.97
N THR A 171 5.74 -26.99 -11.02
CA THR A 171 6.30 -28.36 -10.95
C THR A 171 7.80 -28.42 -10.61
N ASP A 172 8.49 -27.27 -10.51
CA ASP A 172 9.92 -27.18 -10.25
C ASP A 172 10.20 -26.62 -8.84
N GLU A 173 10.90 -27.40 -8.00
CA GLU A 173 11.33 -27.06 -6.62
C GLU A 173 12.24 -25.82 -6.50
N LYS A 174 12.52 -25.10 -7.60
CA LYS A 174 13.58 -24.10 -7.69
C LYS A 174 13.14 -22.69 -8.01
N ASN A 175 11.86 -22.37 -7.95
CA ASN A 175 11.44 -20.97 -8.04
C ASN A 175 11.35 -20.34 -6.66
N SER A 176 12.49 -19.81 -6.20
CA SER A 176 12.60 -19.07 -4.93
C SER A 176 11.64 -17.88 -4.86
N THR A 177 11.20 -17.35 -6.01
CA THR A 177 10.50 -16.06 -6.10
C THR A 177 9.04 -16.13 -5.64
N THR A 178 8.21 -17.03 -6.18
CA THR A 178 6.79 -17.18 -5.78
C THR A 178 6.68 -17.55 -4.30
N LEU A 179 7.56 -18.44 -3.84
CA LEU A 179 7.64 -18.83 -2.44
C LEU A 179 8.09 -17.66 -1.53
N GLN A 180 9.06 -16.85 -1.96
CA GLN A 180 9.49 -15.64 -1.26
C GLN A 180 8.36 -14.61 -1.17
N GLN A 181 7.63 -14.38 -2.26
CA GLN A 181 6.46 -13.50 -2.29
C GLN A 181 5.34 -14.00 -1.37
N LEU A 182 5.10 -15.32 -1.32
CA LEU A 182 4.16 -15.93 -0.40
C LEU A 182 4.57 -15.70 1.07
N PHE A 183 5.84 -15.91 1.40
CA PHE A 183 6.34 -15.63 2.75
C PHE A 183 6.22 -14.15 3.12
N ALA A 184 6.55 -13.23 2.21
CA ALA A 184 6.40 -11.80 2.43
C ALA A 184 4.93 -11.42 2.63
N CYS A 185 4.01 -11.94 1.80
CA CYS A 185 2.57 -11.72 1.94
C CYS A 185 2.03 -12.22 3.28
N ARG A 186 2.51 -13.39 3.74
CA ARG A 186 2.15 -13.95 5.05
C ARG A 186 2.65 -13.11 6.22
N GLU A 187 3.83 -12.51 6.09
CA GLU A 187 4.35 -11.57 7.08
C GLU A 187 3.52 -10.29 7.14
N GLN A 188 3.16 -9.73 5.98
CA GLN A 188 2.27 -8.57 5.87
C GLN A 188 0.89 -8.88 6.49
N LEU A 189 0.30 -10.03 6.18
CA LEU A 189 -0.98 -10.47 6.72
C LEU A 189 -0.94 -10.69 8.23
N SER A 190 0.15 -11.27 8.75
CA SER A 190 0.39 -11.41 10.19
C SER A 190 0.43 -10.04 10.89
N THR A 191 1.18 -9.09 10.33
CA THR A 191 1.28 -7.72 10.86
C THR A 191 -0.06 -7.00 10.81
N ALA A 192 -0.84 -7.22 9.74
CA ALA A 192 -2.16 -6.63 9.58
C ALA A 192 -3.16 -7.13 10.63
N TYR A 193 -3.18 -8.45 10.90
CA TYR A 193 -4.01 -9.01 11.96
C TYR A 193 -3.64 -8.46 13.34
N CYS A 194 -2.35 -8.32 13.66
CA CYS A 194 -1.91 -7.69 14.91
C CYS A 194 -2.38 -6.23 15.01
N SER A 195 -2.21 -5.45 13.93
CA SER A 195 -2.62 -4.04 13.90
C SER A 195 -4.13 -3.86 14.09
N LEU A 196 -4.94 -4.75 13.49
CA LEU A 196 -6.39 -4.76 13.70
C LEU A 196 -6.77 -5.17 15.13
N ALA A 197 -6.10 -6.18 15.69
CA ALA A 197 -6.34 -6.61 17.07
C ALA A 197 -6.05 -5.47 18.06
N GLU A 198 -4.93 -4.77 17.88
CA GLU A 198 -4.59 -3.59 18.68
C GLU A 198 -5.62 -2.47 18.53
N ALA A 199 -6.04 -2.16 17.29
CA ALA A 199 -7.08 -1.15 17.04
C ALA A 199 -8.41 -1.50 17.74
N LEU A 200 -8.80 -2.78 17.75
CA LEU A 200 -10.01 -3.24 18.44
C LEU A 200 -9.92 -3.11 19.96
N LEU A 201 -8.76 -3.42 20.54
CA LEU A 201 -8.51 -3.29 21.98
C LEU A 201 -8.49 -1.82 22.42
N VAL A 202 -7.99 -0.92 21.57
CA VAL A 202 -7.97 0.52 21.86
C VAL A 202 -9.38 1.13 21.81
N GLU A 203 -10.24 0.66 20.91
CA GLU A 203 -11.58 1.19 20.72
C GLU A 203 -12.61 0.66 21.74
N ASP A 204 -12.34 -0.47 22.38
CA ASP A 204 -13.30 -1.12 23.28
C ASP A 204 -12.93 -1.03 24.75
N ASP A 205 -13.47 -0.02 25.43
CA ASP A 205 -13.37 0.14 26.89
C ASP A 205 -14.19 -0.92 27.67
N THR A 206 -14.98 -1.76 26.99
CA THR A 206 -15.92 -2.70 27.63
C THR A 206 -15.44 -4.15 27.70
N GLY A 207 -14.28 -4.46 27.10
CA GLY A 207 -13.67 -5.80 27.07
C GLY A 207 -14.41 -6.84 26.22
N LYS A 208 -15.34 -6.42 25.35
CA LYS A 208 -16.09 -7.31 24.45
C LYS A 208 -15.30 -7.69 23.19
N SER A 209 -14.23 -6.97 22.92
CA SER A 209 -13.39 -7.12 21.73
C SER A 209 -12.15 -7.98 22.03
N ASP A 210 -11.93 -8.36 23.29
CA ASP A 210 -10.83 -9.21 23.73
C ASP A 210 -10.84 -10.56 23.00
N ASP A 211 -11.99 -11.25 22.96
CA ASP A 211 -12.14 -12.54 22.26
C ASP A 211 -11.80 -12.42 20.76
N LYS A 212 -12.19 -11.30 20.13
CA LYS A 212 -11.93 -11.05 18.70
C LYS A 212 -10.46 -10.71 18.46
N ALA A 213 -9.85 -9.92 19.34
CA ALA A 213 -8.44 -9.59 19.28
C ALA A 213 -7.59 -10.86 19.46
N GLU A 214 -7.97 -11.72 20.41
CA GLU A 214 -7.32 -13.02 20.62
C GLU A 214 -7.42 -13.91 19.36
N GLU A 215 -8.58 -14.01 18.73
CA GLU A 215 -8.75 -14.74 17.46
C GLU A 215 -7.80 -14.20 16.37
N LEU A 216 -7.67 -12.88 16.26
CA LEU A 216 -6.79 -12.24 15.29
C LEU A 216 -5.31 -12.51 15.58
N PHE A 217 -4.87 -12.49 16.83
CA PHE A 217 -3.51 -12.89 17.19
C PHE A 217 -3.22 -14.35 16.86
N PHE A 218 -4.20 -15.25 17.07
CA PHE A 218 -4.05 -16.64 16.64
C PHE A 218 -3.92 -16.77 15.12
N LYS A 219 -4.69 -16.01 14.34
CA LYS A 219 -4.54 -15.95 12.88
C LYS A 219 -3.16 -15.43 12.48
N ALA A 220 -2.68 -14.37 13.13
CA ALA A 220 -1.35 -13.80 12.88
C ALA A 220 -0.22 -14.83 13.08
N ILE A 221 -0.31 -15.65 14.12
CA ILE A 221 0.66 -16.72 14.40
C ILE A 221 0.53 -17.86 13.40
N ARG A 222 -0.69 -18.23 13.03
CA ARG A 222 -0.95 -19.35 12.13
C ARG A 222 -0.44 -19.08 10.72
N VAL A 223 -0.61 -17.87 10.21
CA VAL A 223 -0.20 -17.48 8.86
C VAL A 223 1.32 -17.49 8.69
N LYS A 224 2.09 -17.29 9.76
CA LYS A 224 3.57 -17.36 9.73
C LYS A 224 4.13 -18.79 9.70
N LYS A 225 3.31 -19.82 9.87
CA LYS A 225 3.72 -21.24 9.87
C LYS A 225 3.60 -21.85 8.48
#